data_AF-A0A1I4J5J4-F1
#
_entry.id   AF-A0A1I4J5J4-F1
#
_cell.length_a   1.000
_cell.length_b   1.000
_cell.length_c   1.000
_cell.angle_alpha   90.00
_cell.angle_beta   90.00
_cell.angle_gamma   90.00
#
_symmetry.space_group_name_H-M   'P 1'
#
loop_
_entity.id
_entity.type
_entity.pdbx_description
1 polymer ?
#
loop_
_entity_poly.entity_id
_entity_poly.type
_entity_poly.pdbx_seq_one_letter_code
_entity_poly.pdbx_strand_id
1 'polypeptide(L)'
;MAARPPQGDSSPPDTIEFGIAAVNARLDETNLTFPATQSEILRAVDDTAVPCDASGNTLDLSRALDELGRDRFETETELLNVLHPVFEEHRKAASTDVVGRLRGMLPF
;
A
#
# COMPACT_ATOMS: atom_id res chain seq x y z
N MET A 1 14.68 41.86 -26.23
CA MET A 1 13.44 41.07 -26.06
C MET A 1 13.79 39.90 -25.14
N ALA A 2 13.21 39.85 -23.94
CA ALA A 2 13.44 38.73 -23.02
C ALA A 2 12.40 37.64 -23.31
N ALA A 3 12.86 36.47 -23.73
CA ALA A 3 12.00 35.30 -23.88
C ALA A 3 11.65 34.77 -22.49
N ARG A 4 10.35 34.78 -22.15
CA ARG A 4 9.82 34.15 -20.95
C ARG A 4 9.87 32.62 -21.17
N PRO A 5 10.51 31.83 -20.29
CA PRO A 5 10.51 30.38 -20.45
C PRO A 5 9.09 29.83 -20.24
N PRO A 6 8.69 28.77 -20.97
CA PRO A 6 7.39 28.15 -20.79
C PRO A 6 7.30 27.54 -19.39
N GLN A 7 6.19 27.82 -18.70
CA GLN A 7 5.77 27.08 -17.51
C GLN A 7 5.29 25.72 -18.03
N GLY A 8 6.17 24.72 -18.00
CA GLY A 8 5.75 23.34 -18.17
C GLY A 8 4.92 22.96 -16.95
N ASP A 9 3.68 22.54 -17.20
CA ASP A 9 2.80 21.89 -16.24
C ASP A 9 3.59 20.90 -15.36
N SER A 10 3.84 21.28 -14.11
CA SER A 10 4.28 20.35 -13.08
C SER A 10 3.07 19.52 -12.64
N SER A 11 2.59 18.64 -13.53
CA SER A 11 1.91 17.46 -13.01
C SER A 11 2.95 16.72 -12.18
N PRO A 12 2.70 16.41 -10.89
CA PRO A 12 3.62 15.61 -10.12
C PRO A 12 3.89 14.31 -10.91
N PRO A 13 5.11 13.75 -10.81
CA PRO A 13 5.35 12.44 -11.39
C PRO A 13 4.25 11.48 -10.89
N ASP A 14 3.82 10.53 -11.72
CA ASP A 14 3.04 9.38 -11.24
C ASP A 14 3.84 8.74 -10.10
N THR A 15 3.55 9.15 -8.86
CA THR A 15 4.23 8.63 -7.68
C THR A 15 3.74 7.21 -7.56
N ILE A 16 4.62 6.26 -7.83
CA ILE A 16 4.29 4.85 -7.68
C ILE A 16 4.17 4.61 -6.17
N GLU A 17 2.93 4.50 -5.70
CA GLU A 17 2.62 4.28 -4.29
C GLU A 17 2.79 2.81 -3.93
N PHE A 18 3.32 2.54 -2.73
CA PHE A 18 3.51 1.20 -2.21
C PHE A 18 3.09 1.11 -0.74
N GLY A 19 2.65 -0.09 -0.34
CA GLY A 19 2.24 -0.40 1.02
C GLY A 19 1.09 0.49 1.51
N ILE A 20 1.24 1.06 2.71
CA ILE A 20 0.22 1.95 3.29
C ILE A 20 -0.06 3.20 2.45
N ALA A 21 0.89 3.68 1.65
CA ALA A 21 0.66 4.84 0.79
C ALA A 21 -0.24 4.47 -0.39
N ALA A 22 -0.11 3.25 -0.93
CA ALA A 22 -1.04 2.72 -1.93
C ALA A 22 -2.44 2.51 -1.34
N VAL A 23 -2.53 2.08 -0.08
CA VAL A 23 -3.83 2.01 0.62
C VAL A 23 -4.43 3.40 0.77
N ASN A 24 -3.66 4.40 1.22
CA ASN A 24 -4.13 5.78 1.39
C ASN A 24 -4.65 6.36 0.06
N ALA A 25 -3.88 6.24 -1.02
CA ALA A 25 -4.29 6.70 -2.34
C ALA A 25 -5.60 6.04 -2.82
N ARG A 26 -5.73 4.72 -2.62
CA ARG A 26 -6.97 4.00 -2.93
C ARG A 26 -8.15 4.47 -2.09
N LEU A 27 -7.93 4.75 -0.80
CA LEU A 27 -8.99 5.27 0.08
C LEU A 27 -9.40 6.69 -0.33
N ASP A 28 -8.46 7.56 -0.70
CA ASP A 28 -8.71 8.92 -1.18
C ASP A 28 -9.53 8.95 -2.49
N GLU A 29 -9.37 7.93 -3.35
CA GLU A 29 -10.18 7.77 -4.56
C GLU A 29 -11.62 7.31 -4.26
N THR A 30 -11.86 6.75 -3.07
CA THR A 30 -13.19 6.33 -2.63
C THR A 30 -13.91 7.42 -1.86
N ASN A 31 -15.24 7.41 -1.87
CA ASN A 31 -16.05 8.26 -0.99
C ASN A 31 -16.31 7.59 0.38
N LEU A 32 -15.36 6.80 0.87
CA LEU A 32 -15.49 6.13 2.17
C LEU A 32 -15.48 7.18 3.29
N THR A 33 -16.44 7.09 4.22
CA THR A 33 -16.50 7.98 5.38
C THR A 33 -16.27 7.18 6.65
N PHE A 34 -15.42 7.69 7.54
CA PHE A 34 -15.18 7.09 8.84
C PHE A 34 -16.17 7.63 9.88
N PRO A 35 -16.59 6.82 10.87
CA PRO A 35 -16.12 5.46 11.18
C PRO A 35 -16.60 4.40 10.18
N ALA A 36 -15.72 3.50 9.78
CA ALA A 36 -15.98 2.48 8.77
C ALA A 36 -15.57 1.08 9.26
N THR A 37 -16.29 0.06 8.79
CA THR A 37 -15.99 -1.35 9.06
C THR A 37 -15.03 -1.94 8.03
N GLN A 38 -14.34 -3.02 8.38
CA GLN A 38 -13.51 -3.80 7.46
C GLN A 38 -14.29 -4.18 6.19
N SER A 39 -15.53 -4.64 6.35
CA SER A 39 -16.39 -5.00 5.22
C SER A 39 -16.75 -3.82 4.33
N GLU A 40 -16.96 -2.63 4.90
CA GLU A 40 -17.21 -1.40 4.14
C GLU A 40 -15.97 -0.93 3.40
N ILE A 41 -14.80 -1.00 4.03
CA ILE A 41 -13.51 -0.68 3.41
C ILE A 41 -13.24 -1.60 2.22
N LEU A 42 -13.40 -2.92 2.41
CA LEU A 42 -13.19 -3.91 1.35
C LEU A 42 -14.22 -3.82 0.21
N ARG A 43 -15.41 -3.29 0.49
CA ARG A 43 -16.42 -3.04 -0.55
C ARG A 43 -16.14 -1.73 -1.29
N ALA A 44 -15.57 -0.74 -0.63
CA ALA A 44 -15.24 0.54 -1.23
C ALA A 44 -14.03 0.45 -2.16
N VAL A 45 -13.04 -0.38 -1.80
CA VAL A 45 -11.82 -0.57 -2.59
C VAL A 45 -12.03 -1.69 -3.62
N ASP A 46 -11.93 -1.36 -4.91
CA ASP A 46 -12.10 -2.33 -6.01
C ASP A 46 -10.99 -3.41 -6.07
N ASP A 47 -9.76 -3.05 -5.71
CA ASP A 47 -8.60 -3.96 -5.72
C ASP A 47 -8.01 -4.11 -4.32
N THR A 48 -8.14 -5.31 -3.75
CA THR A 48 -7.57 -5.65 -2.44
C THR A 48 -6.09 -6.02 -2.53
N ALA A 49 -5.54 -6.30 -3.71
CA ALA A 49 -4.12 -6.62 -3.86
C ALA A 49 -3.30 -5.32 -3.84
N VAL A 50 -2.68 -5.02 -2.70
CA VAL A 50 -1.92 -3.78 -2.51
C VAL A 50 -0.45 -4.04 -2.83
N PRO A 51 0.18 -3.29 -3.76
CA PRO A 51 1.60 -3.43 -4.05
C PRO A 51 2.44 -3.01 -2.85
N CYS A 52 3.34 -3.88 -2.38
CA CYS A 52 4.17 -3.65 -1.20
C CYS A 52 5.56 -3.09 -1.54
N ASP A 53 6.09 -3.42 -2.71
CA ASP A 53 7.43 -3.00 -3.15
C ASP A 53 7.59 -3.01 -4.67
N ALA A 54 8.71 -2.45 -5.13
CA ALA A 54 9.08 -2.38 -6.54
C ALA A 54 9.47 -3.75 -7.15
N SER A 55 9.57 -4.82 -6.35
CA SER A 55 9.83 -6.18 -6.85
C SER A 55 8.56 -6.87 -7.34
N GLY A 56 7.39 -6.23 -7.17
CA GLY A 56 6.10 -6.75 -7.60
C GLY A 56 5.40 -7.61 -6.54
N ASN A 57 5.86 -7.59 -5.28
CA ASN A 57 5.16 -8.27 -4.21
C ASN A 57 3.90 -7.49 -3.84
N THR A 58 2.80 -8.21 -3.62
CA THR A 58 1.50 -7.64 -3.23
C THR A 58 1.00 -8.29 -1.94
N LEU A 59 0.39 -7.51 -1.06
CA LEU A 59 -0.33 -7.99 0.11
C LEU A 59 -1.83 -7.77 -0.08
N ASP A 60 -2.62 -8.80 0.20
CA ASP A 60 -4.08 -8.68 0.18
C ASP A 60 -4.56 -7.89 1.41
N LEU A 61 -5.23 -6.77 1.16
CA LEU A 61 -5.81 -5.89 2.18
C LEU A 61 -6.84 -6.63 3.04
N SER A 62 -7.63 -7.54 2.47
CA SER A 62 -8.60 -8.33 3.23
C SER A 62 -7.92 -9.22 4.27
N ARG A 63 -6.83 -9.88 3.86
CA ARG A 63 -5.99 -10.67 4.75
C ARG A 63 -5.34 -9.82 5.82
N ALA A 64 -4.80 -8.66 5.45
CA ALA A 64 -4.16 -7.75 6.40
C ALA A 64 -5.16 -7.27 7.48
N LEU A 65 -6.42 -7.01 7.10
CA LEU A 65 -7.48 -6.64 8.04
C LEU A 65 -7.92 -7.82 8.92
N ASP A 66 -8.04 -9.02 8.36
CA ASP A 66 -8.33 -10.24 9.12
C ASP A 66 -7.26 -10.54 10.18
N GLU A 67 -5.97 -10.34 9.84
CA GLU A 67 -4.85 -10.54 10.77
C GLU A 67 -4.89 -9.57 11.97
N LEU A 68 -5.47 -8.37 11.79
CA LEU A 68 -5.64 -7.41 12.88
C LEU A 68 -6.75 -7.80 13.87
N GLY A 69 -7.71 -8.64 13.45
CA GLY A 69 -8.85 -9.05 14.27
C GLY A 69 -9.78 -7.90 14.69
N ARG A 70 -9.74 -6.77 13.97
CA ARG A 70 -10.54 -5.57 14.24
C ARG A 70 -11.51 -5.32 13.09
N ASP A 71 -12.81 -5.28 13.40
CA ASP A 71 -13.85 -5.08 12.38
C ASP A 71 -14.18 -3.61 12.12
N ARG A 72 -13.79 -2.67 13.00
CA ARG A 72 -14.16 -1.24 12.90
C ARG A 72 -12.99 -0.31 13.20
N PHE A 73 -12.93 0.77 12.43
CA PHE A 73 -11.93 1.83 12.52
C PHE A 73 -12.63 3.19 12.66
N GLU A 74 -12.17 4.01 13.60
CA GLU A 74 -12.78 5.30 13.88
C GLU A 74 -12.31 6.39 12.93
N THR A 75 -11.08 6.26 12.41
CA THR A 75 -10.47 7.21 11.46
C THR A 75 -9.59 6.48 10.44
N GLU A 76 -9.36 7.15 9.31
CA GLU A 76 -8.44 6.67 8.28
C GLU A 76 -7.00 6.55 8.81
N THR A 77 -6.53 7.57 9.53
CA THR A 77 -5.20 7.56 10.15
C THR A 77 -5.05 6.39 11.13
N GLU A 78 -6.10 6.03 11.87
CA GLU A 78 -6.07 4.85 12.73
C GLU A 78 -5.90 3.57 11.91
N LEU A 79 -6.69 3.38 10.85
CA LEU A 79 -6.59 2.24 9.94
C LEU A 79 -5.18 2.09 9.35
N LEU A 80 -4.60 3.18 8.84
CA LEU A 80 -3.25 3.16 8.25
C LEU A 80 -2.18 2.84 9.29
N ASN A 81 -2.30 3.38 10.51
CA ASN A 81 -1.35 3.11 11.58
C ASN A 81 -1.35 1.64 12.01
N VAL A 82 -2.51 0.99 12.05
CA VAL A 82 -2.59 -0.43 12.41
C VAL A 82 -2.17 -1.35 11.28
N LEU A 83 -2.39 -0.96 10.02
CA LEU A 83 -1.92 -1.73 8.86
C LEU A 83 -0.42 -1.61 8.65
N HIS A 84 0.19 -0.47 8.97
CA HIS A 84 1.62 -0.23 8.79
C HIS A 84 2.54 -1.36 9.28
N PRO A 85 2.43 -1.86 10.53
CA PRO A 85 3.26 -2.98 10.99
C PRO A 85 3.04 -4.28 10.20
N VAL A 86 1.83 -4.56 9.71
CA VAL A 86 1.52 -5.76 8.91
C VAL A 86 2.25 -5.70 7.57
N PHE A 87 2.20 -4.55 6.89
CA PHE A 87 2.94 -4.33 5.65
C PHE A 87 4.46 -4.42 5.86
N GLU A 88 4.97 -3.86 6.95
CA GLU A 88 6.38 -3.92 7.30
C GLU A 88 6.87 -5.35 7.57
N GLU A 89 6.07 -6.16 8.26
CA GLU A 89 6.39 -7.57 8.51
C GLU A 89 6.38 -8.38 7.23
N HIS A 90 5.37 -8.19 6.37
CA HIS A 90 5.30 -8.83 5.07
C HIS A 90 6.52 -8.48 4.19
N ARG A 91 6.92 -7.20 4.18
CA ARG A 91 8.10 -6.73 3.45
C ARG A 91 9.40 -7.39 3.93
N LYS A 92 9.56 -7.57 5.25
CA LYS A 92 10.72 -8.26 5.84
C LYS A 92 10.74 -9.76 5.53
N ALA A 93 9.57 -10.40 5.53
CA ALA A 93 9.45 -11.81 5.16
C ALA A 93 9.82 -12.02 3.68
N ALA A 94 9.22 -11.23 2.78
CA ALA A 94 9.47 -11.32 1.35
C ALA A 94 10.95 -11.07 0.98
N SER A 95 11.59 -10.08 1.60
CA SER A 95 13.03 -9.81 1.38
C SER A 95 13.92 -10.96 1.88
N THR A 96 13.58 -11.61 2.98
CA THR A 96 14.31 -12.77 3.50
C THR A 96 14.19 -13.97 2.56
N ASP A 97 12.99 -14.24 2.02
CA ASP A 97 12.75 -15.34 1.08
C ASP A 97 13.52 -15.17 -0.24
N VAL A 98 13.59 -13.95 -0.78
CA VAL A 98 14.36 -13.65 -2.00
C VAL A 98 15.86 -13.91 -1.79
N VAL A 99 16.42 -13.47 -0.65
CA VAL A 99 17.83 -13.73 -0.33
C VAL A 99 18.10 -15.23 -0.15
N GLY A 100 17.17 -15.95 0.49
CA GLY A 100 17.24 -17.42 0.64
C GLY A 100 17.25 -18.16 -0.70
N ARG A 101 16.40 -17.74 -1.65
CA ARG A 101 16.31 -18.36 -2.99
C ARG A 101 17.56 -18.12 -3.83
N LEU A 102 18.13 -16.92 -3.79
CA LEU A 102 19.35 -16.59 -4.53
C LEU A 102 20.58 -17.35 -4.00
N ARG A 103 20.67 -17.56 -2.68
CA ARG A 103 21.74 -18.35 -2.07
C ARG A 103 21.69 -19.82 -2.47
N GLY A 104 20.50 -20.38 -2.72
CA GLY A 104 20.32 -21.76 -3.16
C GLY A 104 20.75 -22.05 -4.60
N MET A 105 21.03 -21.03 -5.41
CA MET A 105 21.45 -21.17 -6.82
C MET A 105 22.96 -21.01 -7.04
N LEU A 106 23.73 -20.72 -5.98
CA LEU A 106 25.18 -20.69 -6.04
C LEU A 106 25.73 -22.09 -5.69
N PRO A 107 26.44 -22.79 -6.59
CA PRO A 107 27.22 -23.96 -6.20
C PRO A 107 28.33 -23.51 -5.25
N PHE A 108 28.51 -24.26 -4.17
CA PHE A 108 29.52 -24.06 -3.13
C PHE A 108 30.95 -24.06 -3.68
#